data_AF-A0A1F8RKW4-F1
#
_entry.id   AF-A0A1F8RKW4-F1
#
_cell.length_a   1.000
_cell.length_b   1.000
_cell.length_c   1.000
_cell.angle_alpha   90.00
_cell.angle_beta   90.00
_cell.angle_gamma   90.00
#
_symmetry.space_group_name_H-M   'P 1'
#
loop_
_entity.id
_entity.type
_entity.pdbx_description
1 polymer ?
#
loop_
_entity_poly.entity_id
_entity_poly.type
_entity_poly.pdbx_seq_one_letter_code
_entity_poly.pdbx_strand_id
1 'polypeptide(L)'
;MALKDMLNRFAPDFTLPIVGGGRFTLSDWRGNVVIVNFWSAECPWSRRADVMLVYRQLTWERKGVRIVGVASNVNEPENEIQFEAQNRKVKFPILRDPDHSVADLYNAETTPHFFIVDRQGTIRYMGALDDSTHQKRRPKVIYVDQAVSALLDNRLPDPAITPAYGCSIVREIIPEPGQAVEPAAPPPTNQPTPKK
;
A
#
# COMPACT_ATOMS: atom_id res chain seq x y z
N MET A 1 1.16 18.31 -6.87
CA MET A 1 0.38 18.72 -5.69
C MET A 1 1.20 18.29 -4.47
N ALA A 2 1.39 19.12 -3.45
CA ALA A 2 2.17 18.70 -2.29
C ALA A 2 1.36 17.69 -1.46
N LEU A 3 2.02 16.71 -0.83
CA LEU A 3 1.36 15.69 -0.02
C LEU A 3 0.36 16.28 1.01
N LYS A 4 0.75 17.39 1.65
CA LYS A 4 -0.09 18.11 2.63
C LYS A 4 -1.39 18.68 2.03
N ASP A 5 -1.40 18.99 0.73
CA ASP A 5 -2.58 19.56 0.05
C ASP A 5 -3.70 18.54 -0.13
N MET A 6 -3.38 17.24 -0.04
CA MET A 6 -4.35 16.15 -0.10
C MET A 6 -5.12 15.99 1.21
N LEU A 7 -4.62 16.54 2.32
CA LEU A 7 -5.31 16.41 3.61
C LEU A 7 -6.65 17.14 3.54
N ASN A 8 -7.69 16.50 4.07
CA ASN A 8 -9.06 17.00 4.04
C ASN A 8 -9.67 17.13 2.63
N ARG A 9 -9.07 16.50 1.61
CA ARG A 9 -9.63 16.35 0.27
C ARG A 9 -10.18 14.95 0.05
N PHE A 10 -11.09 14.81 -0.91
CA PHE A 10 -11.53 13.49 -1.35
C PHE A 10 -10.32 12.68 -1.79
N ALA A 11 -10.24 11.44 -1.32
CA ALA A 11 -9.22 10.50 -1.72
C ALA A 11 -9.32 10.30 -3.23
N PRO A 12 -8.22 10.47 -3.99
CA PRO A 12 -8.21 10.14 -5.41
C PRO A 12 -8.63 8.69 -5.62
N ASP A 13 -9.64 8.48 -6.45
CA ASP A 13 -10.17 7.14 -6.69
C ASP A 13 -9.22 6.34 -7.60
N PHE A 14 -9.22 5.03 -7.45
CA PHE A 14 -8.40 4.14 -8.27
C PHE A 14 -9.04 2.75 -8.35
N THR A 15 -8.71 2.03 -9.43
CA THR A 15 -9.05 0.61 -9.57
C THR A 15 -7.82 -0.20 -9.92
N LEU A 16 -7.45 -1.15 -9.06
CA LEU A 16 -6.30 -2.03 -9.27
C LEU A 16 -6.68 -3.51 -9.23
N PRO A 17 -5.92 -4.39 -9.89
CA PRO A 17 -6.05 -5.83 -9.73
C PRO A 17 -5.67 -6.26 -8.30
N ILE A 18 -6.43 -7.21 -7.75
CA ILE A 18 -6.12 -7.85 -6.47
C ILE A 18 -5.21 -9.04 -6.74
N VAL A 19 -4.19 -9.23 -5.89
CA VAL A 19 -3.33 -10.42 -5.93
C VAL A 19 -4.16 -11.69 -5.75
N GLY A 20 -4.02 -12.63 -6.67
CA GLY A 20 -4.83 -13.85 -6.68
C GLY A 20 -6.20 -13.71 -7.37
N GLY A 21 -6.49 -12.55 -7.97
CA GLY A 21 -7.62 -12.35 -8.87
C GLY A 21 -8.68 -11.38 -8.37
N GLY A 22 -9.44 -10.83 -9.32
CA GLY A 22 -10.45 -9.80 -9.08
C GLY A 22 -9.89 -8.39 -9.22
N ARG A 23 -10.75 -7.41 -8.95
CA ARG A 23 -10.42 -5.98 -8.99
C ARG A 23 -10.96 -5.29 -7.74
N PHE A 24 -10.27 -4.26 -7.32
CA PHE A 24 -10.66 -3.41 -6.21
C PHE A 24 -10.82 -1.99 -6.71
N THR A 25 -11.90 -1.31 -6.34
CA THR A 25 -12.06 0.15 -6.53
C THR A 25 -12.22 0.80 -5.16
N LEU A 26 -11.48 1.88 -4.89
CA LEU A 26 -11.55 2.54 -3.58
C LEU A 26 -12.95 3.07 -3.27
N SER A 27 -13.64 3.65 -4.25
CA SER A 27 -15.00 4.17 -4.08
C SER A 27 -16.03 3.14 -3.62
N ASP A 28 -15.81 1.85 -3.93
CA ASP A 28 -16.72 0.77 -3.54
C ASP A 28 -16.75 0.57 -2.02
N TRP A 29 -15.76 1.10 -1.30
CA TRP A 29 -15.66 1.03 0.15
C TRP A 29 -16.14 2.31 0.87
N ARG A 30 -16.72 3.28 0.16
CA ARG A 30 -17.40 4.44 0.77
C ARG A 30 -18.40 4.00 1.84
N GLY A 31 -18.53 4.79 2.90
CA GLY A 31 -19.27 4.43 4.11
C GLY A 31 -18.44 3.70 5.17
N ASN A 32 -17.26 3.16 4.81
CA ASN A 32 -16.28 2.64 5.77
C ASN A 32 -15.16 3.66 6.01
N VAL A 33 -14.49 3.55 7.15
CA VAL A 33 -13.14 4.11 7.29
C VAL A 33 -12.19 3.18 6.54
N VAL A 34 -11.40 3.70 5.61
CA VAL A 34 -10.50 2.89 4.77
C VAL A 34 -9.05 3.27 5.05
N ILE A 35 -8.23 2.28 5.38
CA ILE A 35 -6.78 2.41 5.50
C ILE A 35 -6.16 1.93 4.18
N VAL A 36 -5.59 2.85 3.42
CA VAL A 36 -4.74 2.54 2.27
C VAL A 36 -3.29 2.51 2.77
N ASN A 37 -2.63 1.37 2.61
CA ASN A 37 -1.25 1.16 3.03
C ASN A 37 -0.39 0.82 1.82
N PHE A 38 0.54 1.71 1.44
CA PHE A 38 1.56 1.37 0.44
C PHE A 38 2.50 0.32 1.04
N TRP A 39 2.40 -0.90 0.56
CA TRP A 39 2.90 -2.11 1.19
C TRP A 39 4.00 -2.74 0.32
N SER A 40 4.86 -3.54 0.95
CA SER A 40 5.94 -4.25 0.24
C SER A 40 6.18 -5.64 0.83
N ALA A 41 6.41 -6.58 -0.08
CA ALA A 41 6.77 -7.96 0.21
C ALA A 41 8.19 -8.08 0.78
N GLU A 42 9.12 -7.20 0.41
CA GLU A 42 10.51 -7.29 0.89
C GLU A 42 10.79 -6.39 2.09
N CYS A 43 9.96 -5.37 2.33
CA CYS A 43 10.22 -4.37 3.35
C CYS A 43 10.01 -4.91 4.79
N PRO A 44 11.03 -4.83 5.67
CA PRO A 44 10.90 -5.24 7.07
C PRO A 44 9.95 -4.31 7.87
N TRP A 45 9.81 -3.05 7.47
CA TRP A 45 8.86 -2.13 8.10
C TRP A 45 7.41 -2.47 7.74
N SER A 46 7.14 -2.90 6.51
CA SER A 46 5.83 -3.42 6.11
C SER A 46 5.50 -4.71 6.89
N ARG A 47 6.45 -5.64 6.99
CA ARG A 47 6.29 -6.85 7.81
C ARG A 47 5.95 -6.52 9.27
N ARG A 48 6.60 -5.51 9.85
CA ARG A 48 6.27 -5.04 11.21
C ARG A 48 4.86 -4.47 11.29
N ALA A 49 4.44 -3.69 10.30
CA ALA A 49 3.09 -3.14 10.25
C ALA A 49 2.03 -4.26 10.17
N ASP A 50 2.28 -5.28 9.36
CA ASP A 50 1.37 -6.43 9.18
C ASP A 50 1.05 -7.13 10.50
N VAL A 51 2.03 -7.29 11.39
CA VAL A 51 1.81 -7.89 12.73
C VAL A 51 0.71 -7.15 13.50
N MET A 52 0.68 -5.82 13.42
CA MET A 52 -0.33 -5.00 14.08
C MET A 52 -1.66 -5.04 13.33
N LEU A 53 -1.62 -4.80 12.02
CA LEU A 53 -2.82 -4.68 11.18
C LEU A 53 -3.63 -5.98 11.16
N VAL A 54 -2.98 -7.14 11.06
CA VAL A 54 -3.65 -8.46 11.08
C VAL A 54 -4.43 -8.66 12.37
N TYR A 55 -3.86 -8.27 13.52
CA TYR A 55 -4.55 -8.37 14.80
C TYR A 55 -5.72 -7.39 14.89
N ARG A 56 -5.53 -6.14 14.42
CA ARG A 56 -6.57 -5.11 14.52
C ARG A 56 -7.72 -5.31 13.55
N GLN A 57 -7.47 -5.84 12.37
CA GLN A 57 -8.48 -6.12 11.36
C GLN A 57 -9.70 -6.86 11.95
N LEU A 58 -9.46 -7.87 12.79
CA LEU A 58 -10.53 -8.66 13.44
C LEU A 58 -11.52 -7.80 14.24
N THR A 59 -11.04 -6.72 14.86
CA THR A 59 -11.85 -5.81 15.67
C THR A 59 -12.38 -4.62 14.86
N TRP A 60 -11.61 -4.20 13.87
CA TRP A 60 -11.85 -3.01 13.04
C TRP A 60 -12.92 -3.25 11.99
N GLU A 61 -12.95 -4.43 11.36
CA GLU A 61 -13.98 -4.77 10.38
C GLU A 61 -15.39 -4.67 10.98
N ARG A 62 -15.58 -5.14 12.22
CA ARG A 62 -16.87 -5.05 12.93
C ARG A 62 -17.30 -3.61 13.24
N LYS A 63 -16.37 -2.65 13.20
CA LYS A 63 -16.63 -1.23 13.43
C LYS A 63 -16.74 -0.43 12.13
N GLY A 64 -16.71 -1.09 10.97
CA GLY A 64 -16.75 -0.45 9.66
C GLY A 64 -15.41 0.17 9.26
N VAL A 65 -14.30 -0.44 9.67
CA VAL A 65 -12.95 -0.07 9.23
C VAL A 65 -12.42 -1.17 8.31
N ARG A 66 -11.88 -0.78 7.16
CA ARG A 66 -11.32 -1.68 6.16
C ARG A 66 -9.87 -1.30 5.87
N ILE A 67 -9.06 -2.28 5.47
CA ILE A 67 -7.64 -2.10 5.16
C ILE A 67 -7.42 -2.62 3.74
N VAL A 68 -6.57 -1.94 2.99
CA VAL A 68 -6.09 -2.39 1.68
C VAL A 68 -4.61 -2.07 1.55
N GLY A 69 -3.82 -3.06 1.11
CA GLY A 69 -2.41 -2.87 0.78
C GLY A 69 -2.22 -2.59 -0.70
N VAL A 70 -1.29 -1.71 -1.05
CA VAL A 70 -0.94 -1.39 -2.46
C VAL A 70 0.53 -1.70 -2.66
N ALA A 71 0.84 -2.75 -3.42
CA ALA A 71 2.19 -3.16 -3.75
C ALA A 71 2.64 -2.44 -5.03
N SER A 72 3.48 -1.42 -4.87
CA SER A 72 3.95 -0.53 -5.94
C SER A 72 5.44 -0.69 -6.24
N ASN A 73 6.13 -1.71 -5.73
CA ASN A 73 7.53 -1.96 -6.05
C ASN A 73 7.66 -2.66 -7.42
N VAL A 74 8.50 -2.17 -8.34
CA VAL A 74 8.74 -2.82 -9.64
C VAL A 74 9.39 -4.19 -9.53
N ASN A 75 10.17 -4.39 -8.46
CA ASN A 75 10.98 -5.58 -8.26
C ASN A 75 10.23 -6.70 -7.50
N GLU A 76 8.94 -6.53 -7.20
CA GLU A 76 8.13 -7.51 -6.46
C GLU A 76 7.12 -8.21 -7.39
N PRO A 77 7.42 -9.42 -7.90
CA PRO A 77 6.49 -10.16 -8.74
C PRO A 77 5.30 -10.69 -7.92
N GLU A 78 4.17 -10.97 -8.58
CA GLU A 78 2.91 -11.34 -7.90
C GLU A 78 3.03 -12.58 -7.01
N ASN A 79 3.77 -13.59 -7.45
CA ASN A 79 3.96 -14.81 -6.68
C ASN A 79 4.68 -14.55 -5.35
N GLU A 80 5.61 -13.60 -5.33
CA GLU A 80 6.30 -13.20 -4.10
C GLU A 80 5.37 -12.40 -3.19
N ILE A 81 4.65 -11.41 -3.75
CA ILE A 81 3.64 -10.65 -3.00
C ILE A 81 2.62 -11.60 -2.36
N GLN A 82 2.12 -12.57 -3.12
CA GLN A 82 1.16 -13.56 -2.64
C GLN A 82 1.74 -14.43 -1.54
N PHE A 83 2.96 -14.94 -1.73
CA PHE A 83 3.66 -15.78 -0.77
C PHE A 83 3.90 -15.04 0.55
N GLU A 84 4.40 -13.81 0.51
CA GLU A 84 4.66 -13.01 1.71
C GLU A 84 3.37 -12.59 2.42
N ALA A 85 2.32 -12.20 1.69
CA ALA A 85 1.02 -11.91 2.27
C ALA A 85 0.45 -13.13 3.02
N GLN A 86 0.56 -14.33 2.44
CA GLN A 86 0.14 -15.58 3.08
C GLN A 86 0.98 -15.90 4.32
N ASN A 87 2.31 -15.84 4.22
CA ASN A 87 3.23 -16.11 5.33
C ASN A 87 3.02 -15.17 6.52
N ARG A 88 2.76 -13.89 6.23
CA ARG A 88 2.46 -12.87 7.25
C ARG A 88 1.03 -12.90 7.73
N LYS A 89 0.20 -13.82 7.20
CA LYS A 89 -1.22 -14.00 7.54
C LYS A 89 -2.04 -12.74 7.27
N VAL A 90 -1.65 -11.93 6.29
CA VAL A 90 -2.42 -10.78 5.83
C VAL A 90 -3.79 -11.25 5.36
N LYS A 91 -4.86 -10.65 5.89
CA LYS A 91 -6.26 -10.99 5.55
C LYS A 91 -6.97 -9.91 4.77
N PHE A 92 -6.38 -8.72 4.65
CA PHE A 92 -6.88 -7.66 3.80
C PHE A 92 -6.37 -7.83 2.36
N PRO A 93 -7.08 -7.31 1.35
CA PRO A 93 -6.63 -7.36 -0.04
C PRO A 93 -5.30 -6.64 -0.22
N ILE A 94 -4.41 -7.25 -1.00
CA ILE A 94 -3.20 -6.60 -1.55
C ILE A 94 -3.43 -6.38 -3.03
N LEU A 95 -3.22 -5.15 -3.49
CA LEU A 95 -3.39 -4.71 -4.86
C LEU A 95 -2.04 -4.61 -5.54
N ARG A 96 -2.00 -4.86 -6.85
CA ARG A 96 -0.79 -4.64 -7.65
C ARG A 96 -0.86 -3.29 -8.37
N ASP A 97 0.18 -2.50 -8.17
CA ASP A 97 0.39 -1.18 -8.80
C ASP A 97 1.73 -1.18 -9.55
N PRO A 98 1.89 -2.03 -10.60
CA PRO A 98 3.18 -2.29 -11.24
C PRO A 98 3.72 -1.09 -12.03
N ASP A 99 2.86 -0.13 -12.36
CA ASP A 99 3.21 1.10 -13.08
C ASP A 99 3.31 2.32 -12.15
N HIS A 100 3.16 2.10 -10.83
CA HIS A 100 3.18 3.14 -9.79
C HIS A 100 2.08 4.20 -9.92
N SER A 101 1.09 3.98 -10.76
CA SER A 101 0.06 4.98 -11.05
C SER A 101 -0.65 5.44 -9.76
N VAL A 102 -0.92 4.53 -8.84
CA VAL A 102 -1.55 4.86 -7.56
C VAL A 102 -0.55 5.43 -6.55
N ALA A 103 0.68 4.93 -6.51
CA ALA A 103 1.73 5.52 -5.69
C ALA A 103 2.02 6.98 -6.07
N ASP A 104 2.03 7.32 -7.36
CA ASP A 104 2.19 8.68 -7.84
C ASP A 104 0.97 9.55 -7.55
N LEU A 105 -0.23 9.00 -7.74
CA LEU A 105 -1.47 9.68 -7.44
C LEU A 105 -1.58 10.11 -5.97
N TYR A 106 -1.02 9.30 -5.06
CA TYR A 106 -0.99 9.56 -3.62
C TYR A 106 0.32 10.21 -3.14
N ASN A 107 1.27 10.46 -4.03
CA ASN A 107 2.62 10.91 -3.69
C ASN A 107 3.24 10.05 -2.56
N ALA A 108 3.08 8.74 -2.68
CA ALA A 108 3.63 7.78 -1.75
C ALA A 108 5.10 7.50 -2.07
N GLU A 109 5.94 7.59 -1.03
CA GLU A 109 7.40 7.50 -1.19
C GLU A 109 8.00 6.30 -0.46
N THR A 110 7.35 5.79 0.59
CA THR A 110 7.89 4.73 1.46
C THR A 110 6.92 3.56 1.62
N THR A 111 7.46 2.42 2.04
CA THR A 111 6.70 1.27 2.52
C THR A 111 7.08 0.97 3.98
N PRO A 112 6.12 0.95 4.92
CA PRO A 112 4.72 1.31 4.74
C PRO A 112 4.52 2.84 4.63
N HIS A 113 3.45 3.26 3.97
CA HIS A 113 2.95 4.64 4.03
C HIS A 113 1.42 4.60 4.06
N PHE A 114 0.84 5.20 5.11
CA PHE A 114 -0.57 5.10 5.41
C PHE A 114 -1.34 6.34 4.97
N PHE A 115 -2.50 6.12 4.38
CA PHE A 115 -3.53 7.11 4.15
C PHE A 115 -4.84 6.58 4.74
N ILE A 116 -5.47 7.33 5.64
CA ILE A 116 -6.74 6.93 6.25
C ILE A 116 -7.84 7.85 5.75
N VAL A 117 -8.80 7.22 5.10
CA VAL A 117 -9.95 7.83 4.45
C VAL A 117 -11.16 7.65 5.37
N ASP A 118 -11.91 8.71 5.63
CA ASP A 118 -13.15 8.64 6.41
C ASP A 118 -14.31 8.05 5.61
N ARG A 119 -15.46 7.88 6.27
CA ARG A 119 -16.68 7.31 5.67
C ARG A 119 -17.20 8.10 4.47
N GLN A 120 -16.85 9.38 4.39
CA GLN A 120 -17.23 10.27 3.29
C GLN A 120 -16.27 10.18 2.10
N GLY A 121 -15.18 9.41 2.22
CA GLY A 121 -14.17 9.30 1.18
C GLY A 121 -13.10 10.40 1.25
N THR A 122 -12.91 11.04 2.41
CA THR A 122 -11.95 12.13 2.58
C THR A 122 -10.69 11.68 3.32
N ILE A 123 -9.50 12.07 2.86
CA ILE A 123 -8.25 11.77 3.56
C ILE A 123 -8.17 12.58 4.85
N ARG A 124 -8.09 11.90 5.99
CA ARG A 124 -8.00 12.50 7.34
C ARG A 124 -6.69 12.22 8.06
N TYR A 125 -5.93 11.24 7.58
CA TYR A 125 -4.59 10.97 8.07
C TYR A 125 -3.67 10.57 6.91
N MET A 126 -2.42 11.01 6.97
CA MET A 126 -1.35 10.56 6.08
C MET A 126 -0.02 10.47 6.86
N GLY A 127 0.73 9.40 6.66
CA GLY A 127 2.07 9.28 7.24
C GLY A 127 2.44 7.89 7.76
N ALA A 128 3.17 7.87 8.87
CA ALA A 128 3.73 6.66 9.46
C ALA A 128 2.69 5.79 10.20
N LEU A 129 3.11 4.58 10.54
CA LEU A 129 2.36 3.70 11.45
C LEU A 129 2.29 4.27 12.87
N ASP A 130 3.44 4.72 13.37
CA ASP A 130 3.71 5.00 14.78
C ASP A 130 4.95 5.90 14.94
N ASP A 131 5.35 6.20 16.17
CA ASP A 131 6.46 7.10 16.50
C ASP A 131 7.84 6.40 16.65
N SER A 132 8.01 5.21 16.07
CA SER A 132 9.28 4.48 16.13
C SER A 132 10.35 5.11 15.26
N THR A 133 11.60 4.91 15.67
CA THR A 133 12.78 5.31 14.91
C THR A 133 13.82 4.21 14.98
N HIS A 134 14.92 4.36 14.22
CA HIS A 134 16.07 3.45 14.31
C HIS A 134 16.59 3.28 15.74
N GLN A 135 16.52 4.33 16.57
CA GLN A 135 16.98 4.32 17.96
C GLN A 135 15.89 3.87 18.94
N LYS A 136 14.61 3.99 18.56
CA LYS A 136 13.45 3.68 19.41
C LYS A 136 12.56 2.66 18.71
N ARG A 137 12.83 1.38 18.95
CA ARG A 137 12.09 0.26 18.32
C ARG A 137 10.72 0.00 18.95
N ARG A 138 10.49 0.44 20.19
CA ARG A 138 9.20 0.35 20.88
C ARG A 138 8.46 1.69 20.74
N PRO A 139 7.37 1.76 19.95
CA PRO A 139 6.58 2.98 19.86
C PRO A 139 5.91 3.32 21.19
N LYS A 140 5.78 4.61 21.48
CA LYS A 140 4.89 5.13 22.53
C LYS A 140 3.51 5.44 21.98
N VAL A 141 3.43 5.78 20.69
CA VAL A 141 2.20 6.20 20.02
C VAL A 141 2.04 5.41 18.73
N ILE A 142 0.88 4.77 18.55
CA ILE A 142 0.47 4.18 17.27
C ILE A 142 -0.48 5.17 16.59
N TYR A 143 0.02 5.92 15.61
CA TYR A 143 -0.76 6.98 14.96
C TYR A 143 -1.96 6.42 14.20
N VAL A 144 -1.81 5.28 13.54
CA VAL A 144 -2.92 4.62 12.82
C VAL A 144 -4.04 4.24 13.78
N ASP A 145 -3.74 3.75 14.99
CA ASP A 145 -4.74 3.44 16.00
C ASP A 145 -5.48 4.69 16.47
N GLN A 146 -4.73 5.76 16.76
CA GLN A 146 -5.32 7.03 17.19
C GLN A 146 -6.21 7.64 16.11
N ALA A 147 -5.76 7.63 14.86
CA ALA A 147 -6.51 8.14 13.73
C ALA A 147 -7.79 7.32 13.49
N VAL A 148 -7.70 5.98 13.47
CA VAL A 148 -8.89 5.12 13.35
C VAL A 148 -9.86 5.36 14.51
N SER A 149 -9.37 5.42 15.76
CA SER A 149 -10.22 5.68 16.92
C SER A 149 -10.90 7.05 16.83
N ALA A 150 -10.17 8.10 16.43
CA ALA A 150 -10.73 9.42 16.25
C ALA A 150 -11.87 9.41 15.21
N LEU A 151 -11.65 8.80 14.05
CA LEU A 151 -12.67 8.73 12.99
C LEU A 151 -13.90 7.90 13.39
N LEU A 152 -13.70 6.82 14.15
CA LEU A 152 -14.81 6.03 14.71
C LEU A 152 -15.64 6.84 15.71
N ASP A 153 -15.01 7.76 16.44
CA ASP A 153 -15.67 8.69 17.37
C ASP A 153 -16.18 9.98 16.69
N ASN A 154 -16.14 10.06 15.35
CA ASN A 154 -16.48 11.25 14.57
C ASN A 154 -15.63 12.49 14.94
N ARG A 155 -14.37 12.28 15.31
CA ARG A 155 -13.36 13.31 15.56
C ARG A 155 -12.28 13.29 14.47
N LEU A 156 -11.58 14.40 14.31
CA LEU A 156 -10.42 14.47 13.43
C LEU A 156 -9.17 13.90 14.13
N PRO A 157 -8.32 13.13 13.42
CA PRO A 157 -7.04 12.68 13.94
C PRO A 157 -6.12 13.86 14.33
N ASP A 158 -5.38 13.69 15.43
CA ASP A 158 -4.32 14.60 15.85
C ASP A 158 -3.13 13.77 16.38
N PRO A 159 -1.97 13.76 15.70
CA PRO A 159 -1.68 14.48 14.46
C PRO A 159 -2.39 13.89 13.24
N ALA A 160 -2.79 14.75 12.29
CA ALA A 160 -3.36 14.34 11.00
C ALA A 160 -2.28 14.05 9.93
N ILE A 161 -1.06 14.56 10.12
CA ILE A 161 0.07 14.31 9.23
C ILE A 161 1.27 13.96 10.07
N THR A 162 1.96 12.87 9.72
CA THR A 162 3.25 12.51 10.30
C THR A 162 4.27 12.21 9.20
N PRO A 163 5.58 12.39 9.44
CA PRO A 163 6.60 11.95 8.50
C PRO A 163 6.54 10.43 8.35
N ALA A 164 6.27 9.95 7.13
CA ALA A 164 6.37 8.53 6.83
C ALA A 164 7.85 8.08 6.90
N TYR A 165 8.07 6.83 7.27
CA TYR A 165 9.38 6.20 7.26
C TYR A 165 9.25 4.74 6.84
N GLY A 166 10.30 4.22 6.22
CA GLY A 166 10.29 2.87 5.70
C GLY A 166 11.36 2.67 4.63
N CYS A 167 11.23 1.60 3.86
CA CYS A 167 12.00 1.45 2.63
C CYS A 167 11.37 2.34 1.55
N SER A 168 12.18 2.97 0.71
CA SER A 168 11.65 3.71 -0.44
C SER A 168 10.89 2.77 -1.37
N ILE A 169 9.82 3.25 -2.00
CA ILE A 169 9.15 2.50 -3.08
C ILE A 169 10.13 2.40 -4.25
N VAL A 170 10.38 1.17 -4.72
CA VAL A 170 11.28 0.89 -5.84
C VAL A 170 10.54 1.18 -7.13
N ARG A 171 10.89 2.29 -7.79
CA ARG A 171 10.30 2.74 -9.06
C ARG A 171 11.06 2.27 -10.30
N GLU A 172 12.35 1.99 -10.15
CA GLU A 172 13.23 1.57 -11.23
C GLU A 172 14.17 0.48 -10.70
N ILE A 173 14.41 -0.54 -11.53
CA ILE A 173 15.48 -1.52 -11.28
C ILE A 173 16.74 -0.93 -11.90
N ILE A 174 17.61 -0.37 -11.07
CA ILE A 174 18.93 0.08 -11.54
C ILE A 174 19.80 -1.18 -11.67
N PRO A 175 20.28 -1.54 -12.87
CA PRO A 175 21.21 -2.64 -13.02
C PRO A 175 22.50 -2.32 -12.26
N GLU A 176 23.04 -3.30 -11.53
CA GLU A 176 24.39 -3.22 -10.96
C GLU A 176 25.39 -2.84 -12.06
N PRO A 177 26.38 -1.96 -11.81
CA PRO A 177 27.40 -1.64 -12.79
C PRO A 177 28.11 -2.92 -13.28
N GLY A 178 27.83 -3.33 -14.52
CA GLY A 178 28.43 -4.51 -15.14
C GLY A 178 27.49 -5.69 -15.42
N GLN A 179 26.21 -5.62 -15.04
CA GLN A 179 25.20 -6.58 -15.52
C GLN A 179 24.53 -6.03 -16.78
N ALA A 180 24.98 -6.52 -17.95
CA ALA A 180 24.29 -6.26 -19.20
C ALA A 180 22.89 -6.89 -19.14
N VAL A 181 21.85 -6.06 -19.24
CA VAL A 181 20.48 -6.53 -19.46
C VAL A 181 20.41 -6.99 -20.91
N GLU A 182 20.43 -8.31 -21.16
CA GLU A 182 20.18 -8.83 -22.50
C GLU A 182 18.78 -8.36 -22.95
N PRO A 183 18.64 -7.82 -24.18
CA PRO A 183 17.34 -7.43 -24.68
C PRO A 183 16.43 -8.67 -24.75
N ALA A 184 15.21 -8.52 -24.25
CA ALA A 184 14.19 -9.56 -24.32
C ALA A 184 14.11 -10.10 -25.75
N ALA A 185 14.23 -11.43 -25.88
CA ALA A 185 14.20 -12.09 -27.17
C ALA A 185 12.91 -11.71 -27.94
N PRO A 186 13.00 -11.39 -29.24
CA PRO A 186 11.83 -11.07 -30.02
C PRO A 186 10.86 -12.27 -30.02
N PRO A 187 9.53 -12.02 -30.05
CA PRO A 187 8.55 -13.09 -30.08
C PRO A 187 8.80 -14.00 -31.31
N PRO A 188 8.55 -15.32 -31.18
CA PRO A 188 8.84 -16.26 -32.25
C PRO A 188 8.06 -15.88 -33.52
N THR A 189 8.81 -15.63 -34.60
CA THR A 189 8.25 -15.34 -35.91
C THR A 189 7.59 -16.61 -36.44
N ASN A 190 6.26 -16.61 -36.50
CA ASN A 190 5.48 -17.73 -37.03
C ASN A 190 5.70 -17.80 -38.56
N GLN A 191 6.60 -18.66 -39.03
CA GLN A 191 6.76 -18.93 -40.46
C GLN A 191 5.59 -19.80 -40.94
N PRO A 192 4.86 -19.42 -42.00
CA PRO A 192 3.82 -20.26 -42.56
C PRO A 192 4.44 -21.52 -43.17
N THR A 193 3.90 -22.67 -42.79
CA THR A 193 4.25 -23.99 -43.33
C THR A 193 3.97 -24.05 -44.84
N PRO A 194 4.89 -24.59 -45.66
CA PRO A 194 4.63 -24.76 -47.09
C PRO A 194 3.52 -25.82 -47.27
N LYS A 195 2.44 -25.42 -47.93
CA LYS A 195 1.40 -26.35 -48.40
C LYS A 195 2.03 -27.31 -49.40
N LYS A 196 1.88 -28.61 -49.15
CA LYS A 196 2.11 -29.67 -50.12
C LYS A 196 1.03 -29.64 -51.20
#